data_AF-A0A1V4E299-F1
#
_entry.id   AF-A0A1V4E299-F1
#
_cell.length_a   1.000
_cell.length_b   1.000
_cell.length_c   1.000
_cell.angle_alpha   90.00
_cell.angle_beta   90.00
_cell.angle_gamma   90.00
#
_symmetry.space_group_name_H-M   'P 1'
#
loop_
_entity.id
_entity.type
_entity.pdbx_description
1 polymer ?
#
loop_
_entity_poly.entity_id
_entity_poly.type
_entity_poly.pdbx_seq_one_letter_code
_entity_poly.pdbx_strand_id
1 'polypeptide(L)' 'MDDLGKRLAALIPPDADVTEVAEAVVRLVAMAHGTRPLRTHVDPSRDGSEVVSAVADRVRADFFRRIGLDSLLTAGSSL' A
#
# COMPACT_ATOMS: atom_id res chain seq x y z
N MET A 1 -5.58 24.11 -16.94
CA MET A 1 -5.47 23.33 -15.69
C MET A 1 -6.84 23.10 -15.03
N ASP A 2 -7.80 23.95 -15.36
CA ASP A 2 -9.10 24.14 -14.69
C ASP A 2 -10.01 22.89 -14.62
N ASP A 3 -9.76 21.88 -15.46
CA ASP A 3 -10.56 20.65 -15.53
C ASP A 3 -9.88 19.43 -14.86
N LEU A 4 -8.66 19.58 -14.33
CA LEU A 4 -7.89 18.46 -13.77
C LEU A 4 -8.65 17.77 -12.63
N GLY A 5 -9.21 18.54 -11.69
CA GLY A 5 -9.93 17.99 -10.55
C GLY A 5 -11.15 17.16 -10.95
N LYS A 6 -11.88 17.58 -11.99
CA LYS A 6 -13.04 16.84 -12.52
C LYS A 6 -12.62 15.52 -13.14
N ARG A 7 -11.51 15.53 -13.90
CA ARG A 7 -10.96 14.31 -14.51
C ARG A 7 -10.47 13.31 -13.48
N LEU A 8 -9.82 13.77 -12.42
CA LEU A 8 -9.39 12.91 -11.32
C LEU A 8 -10.58 12.34 -10.53
N ALA A 9 -11.58 13.17 -10.23
CA ALA A 9 -12.80 12.72 -9.56
C ALA A 9 -13.56 11.66 -10.37
N ALA A 10 -13.55 11.75 -11.69
CA ALA A 10 -14.18 10.77 -12.58
C ALA A 10 -13.52 9.39 -12.58
N LEU A 11 -12.32 9.23 -12.01
CA LEU A 11 -11.66 7.93 -11.85
C LEU A 11 -12.20 7.14 -10.64
N ILE A 12 -12.89 7.81 -9.71
CA ILE A 12 -13.43 7.18 -8.51
C ILE A 12 -14.76 6.50 -8.86
N PRO A 13 -14.90 5.18 -8.62
CA PRO A 13 -16.17 4.48 -8.78
C PRO A 13 -17.27 5.11 -7.91
N PRO A 14 -18.51 5.21 -8.38
CA PRO A 14 -19.61 5.83 -7.63
C PRO A 14 -20.00 5.05 -6.35
N ASP A 15 -19.60 3.79 -6.27
CA ASP A 15 -19.81 2.87 -5.15
C ASP A 15 -18.60 2.78 -4.20
N ALA A 16 -17.55 3.57 -4.41
CA ALA A 16 -16.40 3.62 -3.52
C ALA A 16 -16.83 4.12 -2.11
N ASP A 17 -16.52 3.33 -1.08
CA ASP A 17 -16.87 3.64 0.30
C ASP A 17 -15.61 3.94 1.13
N VAL A 18 -15.59 5.10 1.78
CA VAL A 18 -14.50 5.49 2.69
C VAL A 18 -14.38 4.57 3.90
N THR A 19 -15.46 3.87 4.26
CA THR A 19 -15.50 2.89 5.36
C THR A 19 -14.52 1.74 5.15
N GLU A 20 -14.21 1.39 3.89
CA GLU A 20 -13.24 0.33 3.57
C GLU A 20 -11.86 0.58 4.20
N VAL A 21 -11.46 1.86 4.35
CA VAL A 21 -10.21 2.24 5.03
C VAL A 21 -10.28 1.91 6.52
N ALA A 22 -11.39 2.27 7.18
CA ALA A 22 -11.59 1.99 8.60
C ALA A 22 -11.60 0.49 8.86
N GLU A 23 -12.27 -0.29 8.01
CA GLU A 23 -12.27 -1.76 8.11
C GLU A 23 -10.87 -2.36 7.89
N ALA A 24 -10.10 -1.83 6.94
CA ALA A 24 -8.72 -2.26 6.73
C ALA A 24 -7.87 -2.02 7.99
N VAL A 25 -8.01 -0.87 8.64
CA VAL A 25 -7.33 -0.57 9.91
C VAL A 25 -7.74 -1.54 11.01
N VAL A 26 -9.05 -1.81 11.17
CA VAL A 26 -9.55 -2.79 12.15
C VAL A 26 -8.96 -4.17 11.90
N ARG A 27 -8.96 -4.64 10.64
CA ARG A 27 -8.34 -5.92 10.26
C ARG A 27 -6.86 -5.95 10.62
N LEU A 28 -6.10 -4.90 10.27
CA LEU A 28 -4.67 -4.79 10.58
C LEU A 28 -4.38 -4.85 12.07
N VAL A 29 -5.15 -4.12 12.89
CA VAL A 29 -4.98 -4.13 14.36
C VAL A 29 -5.23 -5.52 14.93
N ALA A 30 -6.25 -6.22 14.43
CA ALA A 30 -6.62 -7.57 14.87
C ALA A 30 -5.63 -8.67 14.42
N MET A 31 -4.72 -8.40 13.49
CA MET A 31 -3.70 -9.38 13.07
C MET A 31 -2.76 -9.73 14.22
N ALA A 32 -2.29 -10.99 14.22
CA ALA A 32 -1.27 -11.46 15.14
C ALA A 32 0.00 -10.62 15.05
N HIS A 33 0.74 -10.52 16.16
CA HIS A 33 2.01 -9.82 16.18
C HIS A 33 2.98 -10.41 15.14
N GLY A 34 3.68 -9.55 14.40
CA GLY A 34 4.64 -9.95 13.37
C GLY A 34 4.04 -10.38 12.02
N THR A 35 2.71 -10.43 11.86
CA THR A 35 2.07 -10.85 10.60
C THR A 35 1.47 -9.71 9.78
N ARG A 36 1.47 -8.47 10.31
CA ARG A 36 0.97 -7.31 9.58
C ARG A 36 1.82 -7.07 8.32
N PRO A 37 1.19 -6.81 7.16
CA PRO A 37 1.93 -6.45 5.97
C PRO A 37 2.57 -5.06 6.14
N LEU A 38 3.64 -4.78 5.40
CA LEU A 38 4.24 -3.44 5.37
C LEU A 38 3.27 -2.40 4.78
N ARG A 39 2.40 -2.81 3.85
CA ARG A 39 1.39 -1.95 3.22
C ARG A 39 0.06 -2.66 3.06
N THR A 40 -1.00 -1.87 3.05
CA THR A 40 -2.35 -2.29 2.66
C THR A 40 -2.90 -1.21 1.77
N HIS A 41 -3.45 -1.60 0.62
CA HIS A 41 -3.97 -0.68 -0.39
C HIS A 41 -5.50 -0.74 -0.38
N VAL A 42 -6.12 0.43 -0.22
CA VAL A 42 -7.54 0.67 -0.48
C VAL A 42 -7.55 1.79 -1.51
N ASP A 43 -7.61 1.41 -2.79
CA ASP A 43 -7.50 2.33 -3.93
C ASP A 43 -8.62 2.02 -4.95
N PRO A 44 -9.80 2.64 -4.76
CA PRO A 44 -10.92 2.46 -5.68
C PRO A 44 -10.61 2.92 -7.11
N SER A 45 -9.76 3.94 -7.27
CA SER A 45 -9.36 4.48 -8.58
C SER A 45 -8.39 3.61 -9.35
N ARG A 46 -7.67 2.71 -8.68
CA ARG A 46 -6.53 1.98 -9.25
C ARG A 46 -5.53 2.92 -9.92
N ASP A 47 -5.09 3.93 -9.18
CA ASP A 47 -4.21 4.98 -9.68
C ASP A 47 -2.77 4.50 -9.99
N GLY A 48 -2.45 3.26 -9.59
CA GLY A 48 -1.15 2.61 -9.81
C GLY A 48 -0.21 2.66 -8.60
N SER A 49 -0.61 3.28 -7.49
CA SER A 49 0.18 3.38 -6.26
C SER A 49 0.58 2.02 -5.68
N GLU A 50 -0.30 1.01 -5.79
CA GLU A 50 0.01 -0.37 -5.39
C GLU A 50 1.22 -0.93 -6.15
N VAL A 51 1.23 -0.77 -7.48
CA VAL A 51 2.31 -1.25 -8.34
C VAL A 51 3.62 -0.52 -8.05
N VAL A 52 3.56 0.81 -7.93
CA VAL A 52 4.72 1.64 -7.58
C VAL A 52 5.28 1.24 -6.22
N SER A 53 4.41 1.03 -5.23
CA SER A 53 4.80 0.64 -3.88
C SER A 53 5.46 -0.73 -3.86
N ALA A 54 4.92 -1.71 -4.59
CA ALA A 54 5.49 -3.04 -4.67
C ALA A 54 6.91 -3.03 -5.26
N VAL A 55 7.14 -2.27 -6.33
CA VAL A 55 8.48 -2.11 -6.92
C VAL A 55 9.42 -1.43 -5.94
N ALA A 56 8.98 -0.34 -5.29
CA ALA A 56 9.80 0.41 -4.35
C ALA A 56 10.19 -0.45 -3.13
N ASP A 57 9.27 -1.22 -2.58
CA ASP A 57 9.52 -2.05 -1.41
C ASP A 57 10.48 -3.21 -1.74
N ARG A 58 10.34 -3.85 -2.92
CA ARG A 58 11.32 -4.84 -3.39
C ARG A 58 12.72 -4.25 -3.54
N VAL A 59 12.85 -3.12 -4.24
CA VAL A 59 14.15 -2.45 -4.46
C VAL A 59 14.80 -2.08 -3.12
N ARG A 60 14.01 -1.63 -2.14
CA ARG A 60 14.51 -1.32 -0.80
C ARG A 60 15.00 -2.57 -0.06
N ALA A 61 14.24 -3.67 -0.10
CA ALA A 61 14.65 -4.93 0.50
C ALA A 61 15.95 -5.46 -0.13
N ASP A 62 16.07 -5.41 -1.46
CA ASP A 62 17.29 -5.81 -2.18
C ASP A 62 18.49 -4.95 -1.79
N PHE A 63 18.28 -3.65 -1.61
CA PHE A 63 19.33 -2.77 -1.13
C PHE A 63 19.80 -3.14 0.28
N PHE A 64 18.88 -3.40 1.21
CA PHE A 64 19.21 -3.82 2.58
C PHE A 64 20.02 -5.12 2.60
N ARG A 65 19.65 -6.10 1.78
CA ARG A 65 20.43 -7.33 1.60
C ARG A 65 21.82 -7.04 1.04
N ARG A 66 21.93 -6.17 0.04
CA ARG A 66 23.21 -5.83 -0.60
C ARG A 66 24.20 -5.15 0.36
N ILE A 67 23.71 -4.40 1.35
CA ILE A 67 24.54 -3.70 2.34
C ILE A 67 24.71 -4.47 3.66
N GLY A 68 24.25 -5.72 3.74
CA GLY A 68 24.39 -6.56 4.94
C GLY A 68 23.51 -6.16 6.13
N LEU A 69 22.36 -5.53 5.86
CA LEU A 69 21.36 -5.13 6.86
C LEU A 69 20.04 -5.91 6.71
N ASP A 70 20.09 -7.14 6.20
CA ASP A 70 18.92 -7.99 6.01
C ASP A 70 18.23 -8.37 7.33
N SER A 71 18.95 -8.32 8.46
CA SER A 71 18.39 -8.52 9.79
C SER A 71 17.35 -7.47 10.21
N LEU A 72 17.30 -6.33 9.51
CA LEU A 72 16.27 -5.30 9.71
C LEU A 72 14.98 -5.58 8.92
N LEU A 73 14.98 -6.56 8.01
CA LEU A 73 13.82 -6.96 7.25
C LEU A 73 12.95 -7.93 8.08
N THR A 74 11.63 -7.76 7.97
CA THR A 74 10.63 -8.63 8.60
C THR A 74 9.89 -9.44 7.55
N ALA A 75 9.08 -10.42 7.97
CA ALA A 75 8.18 -11.14 7.07
C ALA A 75 7.26 -10.21 6.26
N GLY A 76 6.91 -9.03 6.79
CA GLY A 76 6.12 -8.03 6.07
C GLY A 76 6.94 -7.15 5.11
N SER A 77 8.28 -7.19 5.16
CA SER A 77 9.17 -6.25 4.45
C SER A 77 9.43 -6.58 2.98
N SER A 78 8.89 -7.66 2.44
CA SER A 78 8.93 -7.98 1.02
C SER A 78 7.59 -8.59 0.63
N LEU A 79 6.96 -8.03 -0.41
CA LEU A 79 5.90 -8.70 -1.15
C LEU A 79 6.50 -9.88 -1.94
#